data_AF-A0A970R6J8-F1
#
_entry.id   AF-A0A970R6J8-F1
#
_cell.length_a   1.000
_cell.length_b   1.000
_cell.length_c   1.000
_cell.angle_alpha   90.00
_cell.angle_beta   90.00
_cell.angle_gamma   90.00
#
_symmetry.space_group_name_H-M   'P 1'
#
loop_
_entity.id
_entity.type
_entity.pdbx_description
1 polymer ?
#
loop_
_entity_poly.entity_id
_entity_poly.type
_entity_poly.pdbx_seq_one_letter_code
_entity_poly.pdbx_strand_id
1 'polypeptide(L)' 'MIKEVCPAGRLGIPEDIAYAAVWLASDEADWDTGSSIVIDGGACNMG' A
#
# COMPACT_ATOMS: atom_id res chain seq x y z
N MET A 1 8.21 15.13 11.37
CA MET A 1 7.14 15.29 10.36
C MET A 1 6.88 13.99 9.58
N ILE A 2 7.64 13.61 8.53
CA ILE A 2 7.33 12.36 7.77
C ILE A 2 7.35 11.10 8.64
N LYS A 3 8.36 10.92 9.50
CA LYS A 3 8.45 9.75 10.39
C LYS A 3 7.36 9.65 11.45
N GLU A 4 6.68 10.76 11.75
CA GLU A 4 5.60 10.78 12.75
C GLU A 4 4.27 10.37 12.12
N VAL A 5 4.06 10.74 10.85
CA VAL A 5 2.80 10.50 10.13
C VAL A 5 2.83 9.27 9.24
N CYS A 6 4.00 8.83 8.81
CA CYS A 6 4.18 7.69 7.91
C CYS A 6 5.14 6.70 8.57
N PRO A 7 4.63 5.61 9.15
CA PRO A 7 5.45 4.54 9.74
C PRO A 7 6.54 4.00 8.81
N ALA A 8 6.32 4.01 7.49
CA ALA A 8 7.35 3.64 6.50
C ALA A 8 8.56 4.60 6.49
N GLY A 9 8.45 5.77 7.14
CA GLY A 9 9.55 6.70 7.37
C GLY A 9 9.98 7.50 6.13
N ARG A 10 9.25 7.36 5.01
CA ARG A 10 9.52 8.01 3.72
C ARG A 10 8.23 8.33 2.98
N LEU A 11 8.32 9.21 1.99
CA LEU A 11 7.25 9.38 1.01
C LEU A 11 7.16 8.13 0.12
N GLY A 12 5.93 7.79 -0.30
CA GLY A 12 5.69 6.78 -1.32
C GLY A 12 6.35 7.15 -2.65
N ILE A 13 6.76 6.15 -3.39
CA ILE A 13 7.22 6.25 -4.77
C ILE A 13 6.24 5.49 -5.67
N PRO A 14 6.17 5.77 -6.99
CA PRO A 14 5.23 5.10 -7.89
C PRO A 14 5.29 3.57 -7.83
N GLU A 15 6.47 3.02 -7.58
CA GLU A 15 6.72 1.58 -7.48
C GLU A 15 5.95 0.93 -6.33
N ASP A 16 5.69 1.65 -5.23
CA ASP A 16 4.93 1.12 -4.09
C ASP A 16 3.50 0.73 -4.49
N ILE A 17 2.88 1.53 -5.37
CA ILE A 17 1.55 1.23 -5.93
C ILE A 17 1.67 0.18 -7.03
N ALA A 18 2.70 0.28 -7.89
CA ALA A 18 2.89 -0.65 -9.00
C ALA A 18 3.03 -2.10 -8.53
N TYR A 19 3.77 -2.35 -7.45
CA TYR A 19 3.92 -3.70 -6.91
C TYR A 19 2.60 -4.25 -6.34
N ALA A 20 1.79 -3.42 -5.69
CA ALA A 20 0.46 -3.83 -5.24
C ALA A 20 -0.47 -4.17 -6.41
N ALA A 21 -0.42 -3.39 -7.49
CA ALA A 21 -1.17 -3.65 -8.71
C ALA A 21 -0.69 -4.94 -9.41
N VAL A 22 0.61 -5.19 -9.46
CA VAL A 22 1.18 -6.44 -10.00
C VAL A 22 0.72 -7.65 -9.19
N TRP A 23 0.76 -7.55 -7.85
CA TRP A 23 0.23 -8.61 -6.98
C TRP A 23 -1.27 -8.85 -7.23
N LEU A 24 -2.08 -7.79 -7.31
CA LEU A 24 -3.52 -7.91 -7.62
C LEU A 24 -3.78 -8.54 -8.99
N ALA A 25 -2.89 -8.36 -9.96
CA ALA A 25 -3.00 -8.92 -11.30
C ALA A 25 -2.42 -10.33 -11.43
N SER A 26 -1.82 -10.86 -10.36
CA SER A 26 -1.15 -12.15 -10.35
C SER A 26 -2.06 -13.26 -9.82
N ASP A 27 -1.68 -14.52 -10.07
CA ASP A 27 -2.42 -15.70 -9.60
C ASP A 27 -2.43 -15.78 -8.06
N GLU A 28 -1.48 -15.12 -7.39
CA GLU A 28 -1.40 -15.03 -5.94
C GLU A 28 -2.59 -14.27 -5.30
N ALA A 29 -3.32 -13.49 -6.09
CA ALA A 29 -4.51 -12.75 -5.66
C ALA A 29 -5.84 -13.39 -6.14
N ASP A 30 -5.85 -14.64 -6.60
CA ASP A 30 -7.04 -15.30 -7.21
C ASP A 30 -8.30 -15.28 -6.34
N TRP A 31 -8.15 -15.23 -5.00
CA TRP A 31 -9.29 -15.16 -4.07
C TRP A 31 -9.66 -13.74 -3.64
N ASP A 32 -8.88 -12.73 -4.00
CA ASP A 32 -9.12 -11.35 -3.61
C ASP A 32 -9.95 -10.61 -4.66
N THR A 33 -11.18 -10.26 -4.31
CA THR A 33 -12.07 -9.48 -5.16
C THR A 33 -12.99 -8.59 -4.33
N GLY A 34 -13.23 -7.37 -4.82
CA GLY A 34 -14.09 -6.38 -4.14
C GLY A 34 -13.49 -5.76 -2.87
N SER A 35 -12.23 -6.06 -2.55
CA SER A 35 -11.52 -5.46 -1.43
C SER A 35 -10.95 -4.08 -1.78
N SER A 36 -10.58 -3.32 -0.75
CA SER A 36 -9.82 -2.07 -0.88
C SER A 36 -8.49 -2.25 -0.16
N ILE A 37 -7.38 -2.07 -0.90
CA ILE A 37 -6.03 -2.23 -0.36
C ILE A 37 -5.40 -0.85 -0.22
N VAL A 38 -5.03 -0.50 1.01
CA VAL A 38 -4.43 0.80 1.33
C VAL A 38 -2.92 0.71 1.24
N ILE A 39 -2.32 1.52 0.36
CA ILE A 39 -0.87 1.61 0.16
C ILE A 39 -0.44 3.07 0.36
N ASP A 40 -0.20 3.46 1.60
CA ASP A 40 0.10 4.85 1.98
C ASP A 40 1.27 4.97 2.98
N GLY A 41 2.00 3.88 3.21
CA GLY A 41 3.08 3.81 4.19
C GLY A 41 2.59 3.91 5.65
N GLY A 42 1.30 3.71 5.91
CA GLY A 42 0.66 3.74 7.23
C GLY A 42 0.08 5.11 7.63
N ALA A 43 -0.07 6.03 6.68
CA ALA A 43 -0.50 7.40 6.96
C ALA A 43 -1.95 7.54 7.45
N CYS A 44 -2.86 6.71 6.96
CA CYS A 44 -4.29 6.75 7.32
C CYS A 44 -4.61 6.03 8.63
N ASN A 45 -3.65 5.31 9.24
CA ASN A 45 -3.89 4.46 10.41
C ASN A 45 -3.16 4.96 11.67
N MET A 46 -2.93 6.28 11.77
CA MET A 46 -2.75 6.92 13.07
C MET A 46 -4.13 6.93 13.74
N GLY A 47 -4.29 6.08 14.76
CA GLY A 47 -5.59 5.71 15.34
C GLY A 47 -6.47 6.83 15.87
#